data_AF-A0A7R7EI25-F1
#
_entry.id   AF-A0A7R7EI25-F1
#
_cell.length_a   1.000
_cell.length_b   1.000
_cell.length_c   1.000
_cell.angle_alpha   90.00
_cell.angle_beta   90.00
_cell.angle_gamma   90.00
#
_symmetry.space_group_name_H-M   'P 1'
#
loop_
_entity.id
_entity.type
_entity.pdbx_description
1 polymer ?
#
loop_
_entity_poly.entity_id
_entity_poly.type
_entity_poly.pdbx_seq_one_letter_code
_entity_poly.pdbx_strand_id
1 'polypeptide(L)'
;MILYHASTAYQVLCCLVHKLAYNRKDEAVLMIVEHMLPKAKLEQFMNKIKEYDWFVEIISVPESSIRLCHGRPLNIDSSENEILEVIHNICNEVDGWYKSGFLRFRDIYLASDQWSVGVYLLYHKIPYHYLEDASGMLGDEERYLNIIRQINLTNYVLGNYLKGAGRSDNVISKLCDLRNQPNGFKDDKAVDFSIYHIVSELPKELINDLLKLYGAKRYRLEDSEQIVVYMTQFLRTLTIKNLKVQESITTLLIDYFAKDSRVIIKPHPKDRWIDYPGLIPEAYVLERDLPSELLPFVFEGKIDLVLTASSTSIGGMAYVAKNSISFGTDVEYHYERLHLMYAVAKIINEIYREQVIITHNIKSIQLEHFLSMYSRTFKINSPSEAVFELDKSGNIYVDGGHYSVGDACKKQYLINEKNDVLIFLNYRQRYEFFMNTELQTNNFIVISVDIKHSSISTKDICYGLEEETGVGLKSVLKNDIWVYCEKEEERRRILDMQERKTLKYSGLEVEISSKEATYFMILNGKMKAMQYALQQKENEEQNIVLNKMKEVIKQYQEEEMIKRILLEEEGIIYE
;
A
#
# COMPACT_ATOMS: atom_id res chain seq x y z
N MET A 1 -39.33 -13.84 -10.59
CA MET A 1 -38.35 -14.14 -9.53
C MET A 1 -36.95 -13.81 -10.01
N ILE A 2 -36.09 -13.31 -9.12
CA ILE A 2 -34.71 -12.89 -9.39
C ILE A 2 -33.74 -13.87 -8.72
N LEU A 3 -32.60 -14.15 -9.34
CA LEU A 3 -31.50 -14.88 -8.73
C LEU A 3 -30.32 -13.95 -8.46
N TYR A 4 -29.75 -14.04 -7.27
CA TYR A 4 -28.47 -13.45 -6.90
C TYR A 4 -27.47 -14.56 -6.60
N HIS A 5 -26.25 -14.45 -7.10
CA HIS A 5 -25.16 -15.36 -6.82
C HIS A 5 -23.92 -14.59 -6.35
N ALA A 6 -23.36 -15.01 -5.23
CA ALA A 6 -22.18 -14.39 -4.62
C ALA A 6 -21.16 -15.45 -4.16
N SER A 7 -19.89 -15.20 -4.48
CA SER A 7 -18.73 -16.01 -4.12
C SER A 7 -17.90 -15.42 -2.98
N THR A 8 -18.02 -14.11 -2.73
CA THR A 8 -17.27 -13.38 -1.70
C THR A 8 -18.19 -12.56 -0.78
N ALA A 9 -17.68 -12.16 0.38
CA ALA A 9 -18.43 -11.31 1.31
C ALA A 9 -18.81 -9.94 0.71
N TYR A 10 -17.93 -9.38 -0.14
CA TYR A 10 -18.21 -8.17 -0.91
C TYR A 10 -19.41 -8.38 -1.84
N GLN A 11 -19.42 -9.48 -2.60
CA GLN A 11 -20.49 -9.80 -3.53
C GLN A 11 -21.81 -10.09 -2.83
N VAL A 12 -21.80 -10.70 -1.65
CA VAL A 12 -23.03 -10.83 -0.85
C VAL A 12 -23.56 -9.46 -0.49
N LEU A 13 -22.71 -8.53 -0.03
CA LEU A 13 -23.14 -7.16 0.24
C LEU A 13 -23.71 -6.48 -1.02
N CYS A 14 -23.08 -6.64 -2.19
CA CYS A 14 -23.63 -6.16 -3.47
C CYS A 14 -25.05 -6.71 -3.72
N CYS A 15 -25.25 -8.01 -3.54
CA CYS A 15 -26.55 -8.66 -3.74
C CYS A 15 -27.61 -8.11 -2.78
N LEU A 16 -27.27 -7.97 -1.49
CA LEU A 16 -28.16 -7.41 -0.47
C LEU A 16 -28.55 -5.97 -0.82
N VAL A 17 -27.57 -5.11 -1.11
CA VAL A 17 -27.78 -3.70 -1.43
C VAL A 17 -28.61 -3.54 -2.71
N HIS A 18 -28.27 -4.28 -3.76
CA HIS A 18 -29.02 -4.26 -5.02
C HIS A 18 -30.48 -4.70 -4.83
N LYS A 19 -30.70 -5.77 -4.06
CA LYS A 19 -32.03 -6.26 -3.70
C LYS A 19 -32.84 -5.21 -2.95
N LEU A 20 -32.25 -4.58 -1.94
CA LEU A 20 -32.93 -3.59 -1.10
C LEU A 20 -33.23 -2.28 -1.83
N ALA A 21 -32.35 -1.85 -2.73
CA ALA A 21 -32.50 -0.61 -3.48
C ALA A 21 -33.47 -0.73 -4.66
N TYR A 22 -33.30 -1.76 -5.49
CA TYR A 22 -33.95 -1.80 -6.80
C TYR A 22 -35.05 -2.85 -6.93
N ASN A 23 -34.97 -3.93 -6.17
CA ASN A 23 -35.85 -5.09 -6.34
C ASN A 23 -36.58 -5.46 -5.04
N ARG A 24 -36.83 -4.49 -4.15
CA ARG A 24 -37.30 -4.73 -2.78
C ARG A 24 -38.57 -5.60 -2.72
N LYS A 25 -39.48 -5.43 -3.68
CA LYS A 25 -40.78 -6.14 -3.72
C LYS A 25 -40.76 -7.44 -4.53
N ASP A 26 -39.74 -7.67 -5.36
CA ASP A 26 -39.68 -8.86 -6.20
C ASP A 26 -39.25 -10.11 -5.39
N GLU A 27 -39.82 -11.27 -5.67
CA GLU A 27 -39.30 -12.52 -5.11
C GLU A 27 -37.86 -12.76 -5.59
N ALA A 28 -36.95 -13.06 -4.66
CA ALA A 28 -35.54 -13.25 -4.96
C ALA A 28 -34.94 -14.43 -4.20
N VAL A 29 -34.05 -15.17 -4.87
CA VAL A 29 -33.22 -16.24 -4.30
C VAL A 29 -31.79 -15.75 -4.19
N LEU A 30 -31.12 -16.03 -3.08
CA LEU A 30 -29.70 -15.75 -2.88
C LEU A 30 -28.90 -17.05 -2.81
N MET A 31 -27.98 -17.25 -3.74
CA MET A 31 -26.98 -18.31 -3.73
C MET A 31 -25.65 -17.77 -3.19
N ILE A 32 -25.10 -18.42 -2.18
CA ILE A 32 -23.81 -18.08 -1.57
C ILE A 32 -22.88 -19.28 -1.68
N VAL A 33 -21.66 -19.08 -2.17
CA VAL A 33 -20.68 -20.16 -2.29
C VAL A 33 -20.21 -20.64 -0.92
N GLU A 34 -20.18 -21.97 -0.71
CA GLU A 34 -19.97 -22.57 0.62
C GLU A 34 -18.63 -22.24 1.28
N HIS A 35 -17.59 -21.91 0.50
CA HIS A 35 -16.26 -21.62 1.00
C HIS A 35 -16.02 -20.14 1.32
N MET A 36 -17.03 -19.28 1.16
CA MET A 36 -16.94 -17.85 1.51
C MET A 36 -16.58 -17.66 3.00
N LEU A 37 -17.13 -18.51 3.87
CA LEU A 37 -16.89 -18.52 5.31
C LEU A 37 -16.75 -19.98 5.79
N PRO A 38 -16.11 -20.22 6.94
CA PRO A 38 -16.16 -21.54 7.58
C PRO A 38 -17.61 -22.00 7.74
N LYS A 39 -17.91 -23.27 7.45
CA LYS A 39 -19.27 -23.82 7.38
C LYS A 39 -20.22 -23.36 8.50
N ALA A 40 -19.80 -23.49 9.76
CA ALA A 40 -20.61 -23.06 10.91
C ALA A 40 -20.91 -21.55 10.91
N LYS A 41 -19.94 -20.71 10.51
CA LYS A 41 -20.15 -19.26 10.36
C LYS A 41 -21.07 -18.94 9.17
N LEU A 42 -20.93 -19.66 8.06
CA LEU A 42 -21.81 -19.49 6.90
C LEU A 42 -23.27 -19.80 7.25
N GLU A 43 -23.52 -20.94 7.90
CA GLU A 43 -24.87 -21.34 8.32
C GLU A 43 -25.51 -20.29 9.25
N GLN A 44 -24.74 -19.81 10.24
CA GLN A 44 -25.20 -18.72 11.12
C GLN A 44 -25.51 -17.44 10.35
N PHE A 45 -24.64 -17.06 9.41
CA PHE A 45 -24.83 -15.85 8.60
C PHE A 45 -26.05 -15.96 7.69
N MET A 46 -26.24 -17.09 7.00
CA MET A 46 -27.44 -17.35 6.19
C MET A 46 -28.72 -17.31 7.03
N ASN A 47 -28.71 -17.88 8.23
CA ASN A 47 -29.86 -17.84 9.13
C ASN A 47 -30.19 -16.40 9.57
N LYS A 48 -29.17 -15.57 9.86
CA LYS A 48 -29.40 -14.14 10.13
C LYS A 48 -30.04 -13.43 8.96
N ILE A 49 -29.64 -13.71 7.70
CA ILE A 49 -30.28 -13.07 6.53
C ILE A 49 -31.75 -13.52 6.41
N LYS A 50 -32.06 -14.80 6.70
CA LYS A 50 -33.44 -15.30 6.67
C LYS A 50 -34.36 -14.55 7.63
N GLU A 51 -33.87 -14.11 8.78
CA GLU A 51 -34.66 -13.35 9.77
C GLU A 51 -35.20 -12.01 9.25
N TYR A 52 -34.63 -11.48 8.15
CA TYR A 52 -35.07 -10.21 7.55
C TYR A 52 -36.09 -10.37 6.42
N ASP A 53 -36.43 -11.60 6.02
CA ASP A 53 -37.38 -11.90 4.93
C ASP A 53 -37.06 -11.18 3.59
N TRP A 54 -35.78 -10.85 3.35
CA TRP A 54 -35.36 -10.18 2.11
C TRP A 54 -35.34 -11.13 0.90
N PHE A 55 -35.18 -12.43 1.13
CA PHE A 55 -35.12 -13.46 0.10
C PHE A 55 -36.10 -14.58 0.44
N VAL A 56 -36.77 -15.12 -0.58
CA VAL A 56 -37.68 -16.26 -0.40
C VAL A 56 -36.90 -17.55 -0.13
N GLU A 57 -35.65 -17.60 -0.59
CA GLU A 57 -34.77 -18.76 -0.42
C GLU A 57 -33.31 -18.29 -0.38
N ILE A 58 -32.51 -18.92 0.50
CA ILE A 58 -31.07 -18.72 0.59
C ILE A 58 -30.39 -20.08 0.52
N ILE A 59 -29.54 -20.27 -0.47
CA ILE A 59 -28.97 -21.57 -0.85
C ILE A 59 -27.44 -21.50 -0.78
N SER A 60 -26.82 -22.54 -0.23
CA SER A 60 -25.36 -22.72 -0.29
C SER A 60 -24.98 -23.46 -1.56
N VAL A 61 -24.06 -22.91 -2.36
CA VAL A 61 -23.51 -23.57 -3.56
C VAL A 61 -22.38 -24.52 -3.13
N PRO A 62 -22.47 -25.84 -3.42
CA PRO A 62 -21.54 -26.84 -2.93
C PRO A 62 -20.29 -26.94 -3.83
N GLU A 63 -19.53 -25.85 -3.93
CA GLU A 63 -18.41 -25.75 -4.87
C GLU A 63 -17.34 -26.83 -4.64
N SER A 64 -17.14 -27.30 -3.41
CA SER A 64 -16.15 -28.34 -3.13
C SER A 64 -16.55 -29.68 -3.75
N SER A 65 -17.84 -30.04 -3.70
CA SER A 65 -18.32 -31.29 -4.31
C SER A 65 -18.26 -31.21 -5.82
N ILE A 66 -18.68 -30.09 -6.41
CA ILE A 66 -18.61 -29.86 -7.86
C ILE A 66 -17.14 -29.91 -8.33
N ARG A 67 -16.23 -29.29 -7.57
CA ARG A 67 -14.79 -29.30 -7.87
C ARG A 67 -14.18 -30.69 -7.88
N LEU A 68 -14.62 -31.59 -6.99
CA LEU A 68 -14.12 -32.97 -6.95
C LEU A 68 -14.54 -33.75 -8.20
N CYS A 69 -15.62 -33.35 -8.87
CA CYS A 69 -16.12 -34.00 -10.07
C CYS A 69 -15.53 -33.44 -11.37
N HIS A 70 -14.69 -32.40 -11.32
CA HIS A 70 -14.07 -31.81 -12.52
C HIS A 70 -13.32 -32.86 -13.36
N GLY A 71 -12.74 -33.89 -12.74
CA GLY A 71 -11.82 -34.81 -13.38
C GLY A 71 -10.40 -34.27 -13.37
N ARG A 72 -9.71 -34.29 -14.52
CA ARG A 72 -8.30 -33.85 -14.62
C ARG A 72 -8.19 -32.33 -14.45
N PRO A 73 -7.30 -31.81 -13.57
CA PRO A 73 -7.03 -30.38 -13.50
C PRO A 73 -6.51 -29.82 -14.83
N LEU A 74 -7.07 -28.70 -15.27
CA LEU A 74 -6.65 -28.02 -16.51
C LEU A 74 -5.41 -27.13 -16.26
N ASN A 75 -4.62 -26.95 -17.32
CA ASN A 75 -3.51 -26.02 -17.39
C ASN A 75 -3.55 -25.23 -18.72
N ILE A 76 -2.59 -24.32 -18.93
CA ILE A 76 -2.56 -23.44 -20.10
C ILE A 76 -2.44 -24.18 -21.45
N ASP A 77 -1.94 -25.42 -21.42
CA ASP A 77 -1.70 -26.26 -22.59
C ASP A 77 -2.80 -27.33 -22.77
N SER A 78 -3.86 -27.28 -21.95
CA SER A 78 -4.99 -28.19 -22.06
C SER A 78 -5.70 -28.05 -23.41
N SER A 79 -6.03 -29.19 -24.01
CA SER A 79 -6.74 -29.26 -25.30
C SER A 79 -8.22 -28.88 -25.14
N GLU A 80 -8.85 -28.49 -26.26
CA GLU A 80 -10.28 -28.17 -26.28
C GLU A 80 -11.16 -29.33 -25.76
N ASN A 81 -10.82 -30.57 -26.10
CA ASN A 81 -11.56 -31.75 -25.62
C ASN A 81 -11.48 -31.91 -24.09
N GLU A 82 -10.31 -31.70 -23.50
CA GLU A 82 -10.14 -31.74 -22.03
C GLU A 82 -10.93 -30.62 -21.36
N ILE A 83 -10.94 -29.43 -21.96
CA ILE A 83 -11.71 -28.28 -21.45
C ILE A 83 -13.22 -28.60 -21.49
N LEU A 84 -13.72 -29.11 -22.61
CA LEU A 84 -15.14 -29.47 -22.77
C LEU A 84 -15.58 -30.59 -21.82
N GLU A 85 -14.73 -31.61 -21.60
CA GLU A 85 -15.01 -32.67 -20.62
C GLU A 85 -15.21 -32.10 -19.21
N VAL A 86 -14.32 -31.21 -18.77
CA VAL A 86 -14.45 -30.54 -17.46
C VAL A 86 -15.73 -29.70 -17.39
N ILE A 87 -16.08 -28.96 -18.46
CA ILE A 87 -17.31 -28.18 -18.53
C ILE A 87 -18.55 -29.08 -18.41
N HIS A 88 -18.58 -30.21 -19.13
CA HIS A 88 -19.69 -31.16 -19.05
C HIS A 88 -19.84 -31.75 -17.66
N ASN A 89 -18.73 -32.11 -17.01
CA ASN A 89 -18.75 -32.62 -15.64
C ASN A 89 -19.31 -31.57 -14.67
N ILE A 90 -18.86 -30.31 -14.76
CA ILE A 90 -19.41 -29.21 -13.96
C ILE A 90 -20.91 -29.05 -14.19
N CYS A 91 -21.35 -29.05 -15.46
CA CYS A 91 -22.75 -28.84 -15.78
C CYS A 91 -23.65 -29.98 -15.27
N ASN A 92 -23.21 -31.22 -15.41
CA ASN A 92 -23.93 -32.40 -14.91
C ASN A 92 -24.10 -32.35 -13.37
N GLU A 93 -23.07 -31.94 -12.64
CA GLU A 93 -23.15 -31.80 -11.19
C GLU A 93 -24.07 -30.64 -10.77
N VAL A 94 -24.01 -29.51 -11.48
CA VAL A 94 -24.91 -28.37 -11.23
C VAL A 94 -26.38 -28.75 -11.49
N ASP A 95 -26.66 -29.49 -12.57
CA ASP A 95 -28.01 -30.02 -12.86
C ASP A 95 -28.49 -31.00 -11.78
N GLY A 96 -27.58 -31.87 -11.31
CA GLY A 96 -27.88 -32.84 -10.25
C GLY A 96 -28.20 -32.17 -8.91
N TRP A 97 -27.44 -31.12 -8.57
CA TRP A 97 -27.60 -30.34 -7.35
C TRP A 97 -28.82 -29.41 -7.40
N TYR A 98 -28.99 -28.63 -8.47
CA TYR A 98 -30.00 -27.59 -8.58
C TYR A 98 -31.09 -27.90 -9.62
N LYS A 99 -31.91 -28.90 -9.30
CA LYS A 99 -32.99 -29.41 -10.18
C LYS A 99 -34.06 -28.40 -10.58
N SER A 100 -34.17 -27.27 -9.86
CA SER A 100 -35.13 -26.22 -10.19
C SER A 100 -34.79 -25.48 -11.50
N GLY A 101 -33.53 -25.55 -11.94
CA GLY A 101 -33.03 -24.89 -13.14
C GLY A 101 -32.97 -23.36 -13.03
N PHE A 102 -32.26 -22.75 -13.97
CA PHE A 102 -32.00 -21.30 -13.97
C PHE A 102 -32.97 -20.49 -14.86
N LEU A 103 -33.69 -21.14 -15.78
CA LEU A 103 -34.63 -20.46 -16.69
C LEU A 103 -35.90 -19.92 -16.01
N ARG A 104 -36.13 -20.27 -14.75
CA ARG A 104 -37.25 -19.74 -13.94
C ARG A 104 -37.05 -18.29 -13.49
N PHE A 105 -35.82 -17.79 -13.58
CA PHE A 105 -35.47 -16.44 -13.14
C PHE A 105 -35.57 -15.46 -14.30
N ARG A 106 -36.24 -14.32 -14.06
CA ARG A 106 -36.33 -13.23 -15.04
C ARG A 106 -34.96 -12.57 -15.22
N ASP A 107 -34.30 -12.31 -14.10
CA ASP A 107 -32.99 -11.67 -14.02
C ASP A 107 -32.08 -12.53 -13.14
N ILE A 108 -30.83 -12.69 -13.56
CA ILE A 108 -29.78 -13.38 -12.81
C ILE A 108 -28.63 -12.38 -12.60
N TYR A 109 -28.32 -12.07 -11.35
CA TYR A 109 -27.18 -11.26 -10.95
C TYR A 109 -26.07 -12.20 -10.50
N LEU A 110 -25.07 -12.38 -11.35
CA LEU A 110 -24.02 -13.36 -11.19
C LEU A 110 -22.69 -12.67 -10.88
N ALA A 111 -22.14 -12.99 -9.72
CA ALA A 111 -20.74 -12.71 -9.44
C ALA A 111 -19.87 -13.92 -9.76
N SER A 112 -18.64 -13.65 -10.23
CA SER A 112 -17.62 -14.65 -10.56
C SER A 112 -18.13 -15.76 -11.51
N ASP A 113 -18.43 -15.38 -12.75
CA ASP A 113 -18.94 -16.25 -13.83
C ASP A 113 -17.97 -17.36 -14.28
N GLN A 114 -16.75 -17.38 -13.76
CA GLN A 114 -15.74 -18.42 -13.95
C GLN A 114 -15.85 -19.62 -12.98
N TRP A 115 -16.84 -19.64 -12.07
CA TRP A 115 -17.09 -20.73 -11.11
C TRP A 115 -18.29 -21.59 -11.51
N SER A 116 -18.60 -22.68 -10.80
CA SER A 116 -19.54 -23.72 -11.24
C SER A 116 -20.86 -23.21 -11.83
N VAL A 117 -21.61 -22.38 -11.10
CA VAL A 117 -22.87 -21.79 -11.57
C VAL A 117 -22.63 -20.90 -12.80
N GLY A 118 -21.56 -20.11 -12.79
CA GLY A 118 -21.20 -19.25 -13.91
C GLY A 118 -20.82 -20.03 -15.16
N VAL A 119 -20.00 -21.07 -15.03
CA VAL A 119 -19.62 -22.00 -16.11
C VAL A 119 -20.88 -22.62 -16.71
N TYR A 120 -21.84 -23.04 -15.88
CA TYR A 120 -23.13 -23.54 -16.34
C TYR A 120 -23.87 -22.48 -17.18
N LEU A 121 -24.07 -21.26 -16.66
CA LEU A 121 -24.78 -20.21 -17.41
C LEU A 121 -24.06 -19.85 -18.71
N LEU A 122 -22.72 -19.75 -18.70
CA LEU A 122 -21.91 -19.45 -19.87
C LEU A 122 -22.05 -20.53 -20.95
N TYR A 123 -21.91 -21.81 -20.56
CA TYR A 123 -22.00 -22.95 -21.48
C TYR A 123 -23.40 -23.06 -22.10
N HIS A 124 -24.45 -22.90 -21.30
CA HIS A 124 -25.84 -22.94 -21.75
C HIS A 124 -26.34 -21.62 -22.37
N LYS A 125 -25.48 -20.60 -22.48
CA LYS A 125 -25.80 -19.27 -23.02
C LYS A 125 -26.99 -18.59 -22.36
N ILE A 126 -27.12 -18.76 -21.04
CA ILE A 126 -28.16 -18.13 -20.24
C ILE A 126 -27.72 -16.68 -19.94
N PRO A 127 -28.51 -15.65 -20.32
CA PRO A 127 -28.16 -14.26 -20.06
C PRO A 127 -28.14 -13.90 -18.57
N TYR A 128 -27.23 -13.00 -18.16
CA TYR A 128 -27.13 -12.54 -16.77
C TYR A 128 -26.51 -11.13 -16.65
N HIS A 129 -26.71 -10.48 -15.50
CA HIS A 129 -26.03 -9.26 -15.09
C HIS A 129 -24.78 -9.62 -14.28
N TYR A 130 -23.62 -9.14 -14.69
CA TYR A 130 -22.37 -9.40 -14.00
C TYR A 130 -22.18 -8.44 -12.82
N LEU A 131 -21.76 -8.95 -11.66
CA LEU A 131 -21.34 -8.16 -10.51
C LEU A 131 -19.81 -8.15 -10.43
N GLU A 132 -19.20 -6.96 -10.34
CA GLU A 132 -17.74 -6.88 -10.19
C GLU A 132 -17.22 -7.58 -8.92
N ASP A 133 -15.96 -8.02 -8.96
CA ASP A 133 -15.34 -8.79 -7.87
C ASP A 133 -14.95 -7.93 -6.66
N ALA A 134 -14.54 -6.69 -6.94
CA ALA A 134 -14.21 -5.64 -5.98
C ALA A 134 -14.32 -4.28 -6.68
N SER A 135 -14.53 -3.21 -5.91
CA SER A 135 -14.57 -1.83 -6.43
C SER A 135 -13.35 -1.52 -7.31
N GLY A 136 -13.59 -1.19 -8.58
CA GLY A 136 -12.54 -0.83 -9.54
C GLY A 136 -11.88 -2.01 -10.26
N MET A 137 -12.23 -3.25 -9.92
CA MET A 137 -11.59 -4.45 -10.48
C MET A 137 -12.00 -4.73 -11.93
N LEU A 138 -13.18 -4.25 -12.36
CA LEU A 138 -13.68 -4.53 -13.70
C LEU A 138 -12.78 -3.97 -14.80
N GLY A 139 -12.21 -2.78 -14.60
CA GLY A 139 -11.30 -2.14 -15.56
C GLY A 139 -9.85 -2.60 -15.50
N ASP A 140 -9.50 -3.48 -14.57
CA ASP A 140 -8.14 -4.07 -14.43
C ASP A 140 -8.20 -5.58 -14.71
N GLU A 141 -8.58 -5.92 -15.94
CA GLU A 141 -8.78 -7.30 -16.39
C GLU A 141 -7.53 -8.17 -16.17
N GLU A 142 -6.34 -7.64 -16.50
CA GLU A 142 -5.09 -8.37 -16.37
C GLU A 142 -4.84 -8.78 -14.92
N ARG A 143 -5.00 -7.83 -13.98
CA ARG A 143 -4.88 -8.13 -12.56
C ARG A 143 -5.90 -9.15 -12.11
N TYR A 144 -7.15 -9.02 -12.53
CA TYR A 144 -8.20 -9.94 -12.12
C TYR A 144 -7.94 -11.37 -12.62
N LEU A 145 -7.58 -11.52 -13.90
CA LEU A 145 -7.22 -12.81 -14.49
C LEU A 145 -5.98 -13.43 -13.83
N ASN A 146 -4.98 -12.61 -13.49
CA ASN A 146 -3.81 -13.07 -12.74
C ASN A 146 -4.18 -13.58 -11.34
N ILE A 147 -5.10 -12.91 -10.64
CA ILE A 147 -5.62 -13.38 -9.35
C ILE A 147 -6.31 -14.74 -9.52
N ILE A 148 -7.19 -14.88 -10.52
CA ILE A 148 -7.87 -16.16 -10.79
C ILE A 148 -6.84 -17.25 -11.10
N ARG A 149 -5.83 -16.97 -11.92
CA ARG A 149 -4.75 -17.92 -12.27
C ARG A 149 -4.00 -18.42 -11.04
N GLN A 150 -3.70 -17.53 -10.09
CA GLN A 150 -3.00 -17.87 -8.86
C GLN A 150 -3.86 -18.68 -7.89
N ILE A 151 -5.18 -18.43 -7.87
CA ILE A 151 -6.11 -19.12 -6.98
C ILE A 151 -6.50 -20.49 -7.54
N ASN A 152 -6.85 -20.56 -8.83
CA ASN A 152 -7.35 -21.76 -9.48
C ASN A 152 -7.09 -21.72 -10.99
N LEU A 153 -6.06 -22.45 -11.42
CA LEU A 153 -5.67 -22.54 -12.83
C LEU A 153 -6.77 -23.14 -13.72
N THR A 154 -7.56 -24.08 -13.21
CA THR A 154 -8.67 -24.67 -13.97
C THR A 154 -9.73 -23.60 -14.29
N ASN A 155 -10.16 -22.83 -13.29
CA ASN A 155 -11.15 -21.77 -13.52
C ASN A 155 -10.59 -20.64 -14.38
N TYR A 156 -9.28 -20.37 -14.32
CA TYR A 156 -8.62 -19.45 -15.26
C TYR A 156 -8.73 -19.94 -16.71
N VAL A 157 -8.47 -21.24 -16.97
CA VAL A 157 -8.58 -21.82 -18.31
C VAL A 157 -10.04 -21.79 -18.78
N LEU A 158 -10.99 -22.22 -17.94
CA LEU A 158 -12.41 -22.18 -18.25
C LEU A 158 -12.91 -20.75 -18.54
N GLY A 159 -12.52 -19.79 -17.70
CA GLY A 159 -12.87 -18.39 -17.87
C GLY A 159 -12.25 -17.76 -19.12
N ASN A 160 -11.13 -18.24 -19.62
CA ASN A 160 -10.61 -17.82 -20.93
C ASN A 160 -11.36 -18.49 -22.08
N TYR A 161 -11.60 -19.79 -22.01
CA TYR A 161 -12.31 -20.54 -23.05
C TYR A 161 -13.75 -20.05 -23.24
N LEU A 162 -14.50 -19.86 -22.16
CA LEU A 162 -15.89 -19.41 -22.17
C LEU A 162 -16.06 -17.89 -22.21
N LYS A 163 -14.95 -17.13 -22.26
CA LYS A 163 -14.94 -15.67 -22.09
C LYS A 163 -15.64 -15.24 -20.79
N GLY A 164 -15.42 -15.96 -19.69
CA GLY A 164 -15.83 -15.54 -18.35
C GLY A 164 -15.04 -14.32 -17.85
N ALA A 165 -15.13 -14.04 -16.56
CA ALA A 165 -14.73 -12.79 -15.92
C ALA A 165 -15.48 -11.57 -16.47
N GLY A 166 -16.76 -11.73 -16.80
CA GLY A 166 -17.61 -10.66 -17.33
C GLY A 166 -17.34 -10.31 -18.80
N ARG A 167 -16.55 -11.12 -19.53
CA ARG A 167 -16.17 -10.85 -20.94
C ARG A 167 -17.12 -11.48 -21.96
N SER A 168 -18.12 -12.23 -21.49
CA SER A 168 -19.00 -13.01 -22.35
C SER A 168 -20.05 -12.14 -23.01
N ASP A 169 -20.46 -12.54 -24.22
CA ASP A 169 -21.57 -11.89 -24.92
C ASP A 169 -22.91 -12.09 -24.19
N ASN A 170 -23.01 -13.13 -23.35
CA ASN A 170 -24.18 -13.43 -22.52
C ASN A 170 -24.42 -12.41 -21.40
N VAL A 171 -23.43 -11.58 -21.07
CA VAL A 171 -23.55 -10.52 -20.06
C VAL A 171 -24.47 -9.42 -20.59
N ILE A 172 -25.56 -9.13 -19.89
CA ILE A 172 -26.52 -8.08 -20.24
C ILE A 172 -25.99 -6.71 -19.78
N SER A 173 -25.55 -6.63 -18.53
CA SER A 173 -24.92 -5.44 -17.95
C SER A 173 -23.86 -5.85 -16.93
N LYS A 174 -22.96 -4.93 -16.59
CA LYS A 174 -21.87 -5.09 -15.63
C LYS A 174 -22.01 -4.04 -14.54
N LEU A 175 -22.42 -4.44 -13.35
CA LEU A 175 -22.57 -3.54 -12.22
C LEU A 175 -21.20 -3.34 -11.57
N CYS A 176 -20.72 -2.11 -11.60
CA CYS A 176 -19.41 -1.74 -11.05
C CYS A 176 -19.41 -0.32 -10.50
N ASP A 177 -18.53 -0.03 -9.55
CA ASP A 177 -18.28 1.35 -9.12
C ASP A 177 -17.52 2.08 -10.22
N LEU A 178 -18.22 2.89 -11.03
CA LEU A 178 -17.62 3.57 -12.19
C LEU A 178 -16.57 4.59 -11.77
N ARG A 179 -16.68 5.18 -10.58
CA ARG A 179 -15.78 6.23 -10.10
C ARG A 179 -14.42 5.68 -9.70
N ASN A 180 -14.38 4.41 -9.31
CA ASN A 180 -13.16 3.74 -8.84
C ASN A 180 -12.46 2.91 -9.93
N GLN A 181 -12.93 2.96 -11.18
CA GLN A 181 -12.26 2.27 -12.30
C GLN A 181 -10.96 2.99 -12.72
N PRO A 182 -9.99 2.26 -13.30
CA PRO A 182 -8.78 2.87 -13.85
C PRO A 182 -9.07 3.97 -14.89
N ASN A 183 -8.17 4.95 -14.98
CA ASN A 183 -8.28 6.04 -15.96
C ASN A 183 -8.42 5.50 -17.39
N GLY A 184 -9.45 5.99 -18.11
CA GLY A 184 -9.73 5.57 -19.48
C GLY A 184 -10.63 4.35 -19.62
N PHE A 185 -11.09 3.75 -18.51
CA PHE A 185 -12.06 2.67 -18.54
C PHE A 185 -13.34 3.06 -19.29
N LYS A 186 -13.75 2.22 -20.24
CA LYS A 186 -14.99 2.34 -21.01
C LYS A 186 -15.54 0.95 -21.32
N ASP A 187 -16.80 0.73 -21.01
CA ASP A 187 -17.54 -0.49 -21.35
C ASP A 187 -19.02 -0.13 -21.50
N ASP A 188 -19.60 -0.40 -22.68
CA ASP A 188 -20.98 -0.03 -23.00
C ASP A 188 -22.03 -0.79 -22.16
N LYS A 189 -21.63 -1.92 -21.55
CA LYS A 189 -22.49 -2.71 -20.65
C LYS A 189 -22.31 -2.28 -19.18
N ALA A 190 -21.35 -1.42 -18.86
CA ALA A 190 -21.11 -1.00 -17.48
C ALA A 190 -22.22 -0.07 -16.95
N VAL A 191 -22.66 -0.34 -15.73
CA VAL A 191 -23.70 0.40 -15.02
C VAL A 191 -23.16 0.80 -13.66
N ASP A 192 -23.29 2.09 -13.31
CA ASP A 192 -22.82 2.60 -12.03
C ASP A 192 -23.53 1.91 -10.87
N PHE A 193 -22.75 1.19 -10.08
CA PHE A 193 -23.17 0.48 -8.88
C PHE A 193 -22.14 0.72 -7.77
N SER A 194 -22.16 1.92 -7.20
CA SER A 194 -21.37 2.22 -6.01
C SER A 194 -22.16 1.88 -4.74
N ILE A 195 -21.68 0.91 -3.96
CA ILE A 195 -22.32 0.53 -2.68
C ILE A 195 -22.46 1.75 -1.77
N TYR A 196 -21.46 2.62 -1.73
CA TYR A 196 -21.44 3.83 -0.92
C TYR A 196 -22.60 4.77 -1.28
N HIS A 197 -22.79 5.01 -2.58
CA HIS A 197 -23.89 5.87 -3.04
C HIS A 197 -25.25 5.23 -2.74
N ILE A 198 -25.42 3.96 -3.11
CA ILE A 198 -26.71 3.29 -3.00
C ILE A 198 -27.15 3.13 -1.55
N VAL A 199 -26.24 2.72 -0.66
CA VAL A 199 -26.57 2.59 0.77
C VAL A 199 -26.91 3.94 1.39
N SER A 200 -26.31 5.05 0.95
CA SER A 200 -26.63 6.38 1.45
C SER A 200 -28.06 6.84 1.10
N GLU A 201 -28.63 6.28 0.03
CA GLU A 201 -30.00 6.57 -0.43
C GLU A 201 -31.04 5.59 0.16
N LEU A 202 -30.61 4.52 0.82
CA LEU A 202 -31.53 3.59 1.46
C LEU A 202 -32.27 4.24 2.65
N PRO A 203 -33.53 3.82 2.91
CA PRO A 203 -34.22 4.13 4.16
C PRO A 203 -33.36 3.80 5.39
N LYS A 204 -33.36 4.68 6.40
CA LYS A 204 -32.52 4.54 7.60
C LYS A 204 -32.74 3.21 8.32
N GLU A 205 -33.96 2.68 8.29
CA GLU A 205 -34.32 1.39 8.86
C GLU A 205 -33.55 0.26 8.17
N LEU A 206 -33.46 0.27 6.83
CA LEU A 206 -32.72 -0.73 6.07
C LEU A 206 -31.21 -0.61 6.25
N ILE A 207 -30.68 0.62 6.37
CA ILE A 207 -29.27 0.84 6.72
C ILE A 207 -28.98 0.21 8.09
N ASN A 208 -29.85 0.46 9.07
CA ASN A 208 -29.68 -0.11 10.42
C ASN A 208 -29.77 -1.64 10.42
N ASP A 209 -30.65 -2.21 9.61
CA ASP A 209 -30.79 -3.67 9.49
C ASP A 209 -29.56 -4.30 8.80
N LEU A 210 -29.00 -3.65 7.77
CA LEU A 210 -27.71 -4.04 7.18
C LEU A 210 -26.59 -4.00 8.22
N LEU A 211 -26.49 -2.91 9.00
CA LEU A 211 -25.48 -2.79 10.05
C LEU A 211 -25.63 -3.92 11.10
N LYS A 212 -26.86 -4.18 11.57
CA LYS A 212 -27.15 -5.26 12.53
C LYS A 212 -26.81 -6.64 11.97
N LEU A 213 -27.10 -6.91 10.69
CA LEU A 213 -26.77 -8.18 10.03
C LEU A 213 -25.26 -8.49 10.16
N TYR A 214 -24.41 -7.48 9.95
CA TYR A 214 -22.96 -7.58 10.09
C TYR A 214 -22.45 -7.36 11.53
N GLY A 215 -23.35 -7.27 12.51
CA GLY A 215 -22.99 -7.06 13.92
C GLY A 215 -22.43 -5.68 14.24
N ALA A 216 -22.56 -4.73 13.31
CA ALA A 216 -22.08 -3.37 13.50
C ALA A 216 -23.03 -2.58 14.42
N LYS A 217 -22.43 -1.79 15.30
CA LYS A 217 -23.12 -0.80 16.12
C LYS A 217 -22.79 0.58 15.58
N ARG A 218 -23.75 1.50 15.63
CA ARG A 218 -23.46 2.90 15.35
C ARG A 218 -22.53 3.46 16.40
N TYR A 219 -21.57 4.26 15.95
CA TYR A 219 -20.56 4.87 16.79
C TYR A 219 -20.67 6.38 16.66
N ARG A 220 -21.11 7.02 17.74
CA ARG A 220 -21.25 8.46 17.79
C ARG A 220 -19.88 9.09 18.08
N LEU A 221 -19.46 9.96 17.17
CA LEU A 221 -18.25 10.74 17.29
C LEU A 221 -18.58 12.05 18.01
N GLU A 222 -17.69 12.46 18.92
CA GLU A 222 -17.81 13.76 19.60
C GLU A 222 -17.11 14.83 18.78
N ASP A 223 -17.75 15.99 18.60
CA ASP A 223 -17.23 17.06 17.74
C ASP A 223 -15.95 17.74 18.27
N SER A 224 -15.57 17.49 19.53
CA SER A 224 -14.40 18.10 20.17
C SER A 224 -13.08 17.37 19.94
N GLU A 225 -13.10 16.15 19.38
CA GLU A 225 -11.91 15.32 19.21
C GLU A 225 -11.53 15.20 17.73
N GLN A 226 -10.23 15.21 17.44
CA GLN A 226 -9.76 14.83 16.11
C GLN A 226 -9.92 13.31 15.96
N ILE A 227 -10.72 12.87 14.99
CA ILE A 227 -11.00 11.45 14.77
C ILE A 227 -10.16 10.90 13.62
N VAL A 228 -9.38 9.85 13.91
CA VAL A 228 -8.58 9.13 12.93
C VAL A 228 -9.06 7.69 12.83
N VAL A 229 -9.49 7.26 11.63
CA VAL A 229 -9.78 5.85 11.34
C VAL A 229 -8.58 5.21 10.68
N TYR A 230 -7.92 4.28 11.37
CA TYR A 230 -6.83 3.47 10.82
C TYR A 230 -7.37 2.16 10.23
N MET A 231 -7.22 1.98 8.92
CA MET A 231 -7.63 0.76 8.21
C MET A 231 -6.41 -0.12 7.95
N THR A 232 -6.44 -1.34 8.46
CA THR A 232 -5.31 -2.26 8.31
C THR A 232 -5.38 -2.99 6.96
N GLN A 233 -4.22 -3.46 6.49
CA GLN A 233 -4.12 -4.34 5.33
C GLN A 233 -3.50 -5.66 5.78
N PHE A 234 -3.97 -6.76 5.22
CA PHE A 234 -3.37 -8.06 5.51
C PHE A 234 -2.02 -8.21 4.80
N LEU A 235 -0.95 -8.08 5.56
CA LEU A 235 0.34 -8.67 5.20
C LEU A 235 0.23 -10.17 5.45
N ARG A 236 0.85 -11.04 4.65
CA ARG A 236 0.74 -12.49 4.88
C ARG A 236 1.34 -12.85 6.26
N THR A 237 0.54 -12.85 7.32
CA THR A 237 1.01 -12.93 8.71
C THR A 237 1.36 -14.36 9.16
N LEU A 238 1.70 -15.26 8.23
CA LEU A 238 2.02 -16.66 8.58
C LEU A 238 3.39 -16.80 9.26
N THR A 239 4.21 -15.74 9.24
CA THR A 239 5.52 -15.70 9.90
C THR A 239 5.56 -14.63 10.98
N ILE A 240 6.30 -14.87 12.06
CA ILE A 240 6.50 -13.91 13.15
C ILE A 240 7.09 -12.59 12.62
N LYS A 241 8.00 -12.68 11.64
CA LYS A 241 8.59 -11.51 10.97
C LYS A 241 7.51 -10.60 10.39
N ASN A 242 6.50 -11.16 9.71
CA ASN A 242 5.45 -10.37 9.08
C ASN A 242 4.47 -9.77 10.11
N LEU A 243 4.25 -10.43 11.25
CA LEU A 243 3.48 -9.84 12.36
C LEU A 243 4.17 -8.60 12.91
N LYS A 244 5.45 -8.71 13.28
CA LYS A 244 6.22 -7.56 13.80
C LYS A 244 6.27 -6.40 12.80
N VAL A 245 6.40 -6.69 11.50
CA VAL A 245 6.34 -5.66 10.45
C VAL A 245 4.99 -4.94 10.45
N GLN A 246 3.88 -5.68 10.55
CA GLN A 246 2.55 -5.08 10.59
C GLN A 246 2.32 -4.25 11.86
N GLU A 247 2.82 -4.70 13.01
CA GLU A 247 2.81 -3.95 14.28
C GLU A 247 3.63 -2.66 14.18
N SER A 248 4.85 -2.73 13.62
CA SER A 248 5.72 -1.56 13.38
C SER A 248 5.07 -0.55 12.44
N ILE A 249 4.51 -1.00 11.31
CA ILE A 249 3.81 -0.10 10.38
C ILE A 249 2.61 0.56 11.07
N THR A 250 1.82 -0.22 11.81
CA THR A 250 0.63 0.30 12.53
C THR A 250 1.03 1.39 13.52
N THR A 251 1.98 1.09 14.40
CA THR A 251 2.41 2.01 15.45
C THR A 251 3.08 3.26 14.88
N LEU A 252 3.97 3.11 13.88
CA LEU A 252 4.65 4.25 13.25
C LEU A 252 3.67 5.19 12.52
N LEU A 253 2.74 4.65 11.74
CA LEU A 253 1.77 5.48 11.02
C LEU A 253 0.87 6.24 12.00
N ILE A 254 0.42 5.59 13.08
CA ILE A 254 -0.38 6.25 14.13
C ILE A 254 0.46 7.32 14.85
N ASP A 255 1.69 7.01 15.25
CA ASP A 255 2.57 7.96 15.95
C ASP A 255 2.88 9.22 15.13
N TYR A 256 3.06 9.06 13.82
CA TYR A 256 3.36 10.20 12.94
C TYR A 256 2.11 11.00 12.57
N PHE A 257 0.98 10.34 12.26
CA PHE A 257 -0.16 10.98 11.58
C PHE A 257 -1.43 11.10 12.43
N ALA A 258 -1.49 10.46 13.60
CA ALA A 258 -2.67 10.45 14.47
C ALA A 258 -2.36 10.95 15.89
N LYS A 259 -1.36 11.82 16.02
CA LYS A 259 -0.97 12.40 17.30
C LYS A 259 -2.15 13.18 17.91
N ASP A 260 -2.36 13.02 19.22
CA ASP A 260 -3.39 13.72 19.99
C ASP A 260 -4.82 13.52 19.43
N SER A 261 -5.02 12.45 18.66
CA SER A 261 -6.28 12.09 18.02
C SER A 261 -6.90 10.85 18.67
N ARG A 262 -8.22 10.74 18.61
CA ARG A 262 -8.92 9.50 18.94
C ARG A 262 -8.80 8.53 17.77
N VAL A 263 -8.12 7.42 18.00
CA VAL A 263 -7.86 6.41 16.98
C VAL A 263 -8.95 5.34 17.00
N ILE A 264 -9.48 5.05 15.83
CA ILE A 264 -10.40 3.94 15.59
C ILE A 264 -9.73 2.98 14.63
N ILE A 265 -9.50 1.74 15.04
CA ILE A 265 -8.84 0.74 14.20
C ILE A 265 -9.88 -0.15 13.55
N LYS A 266 -9.83 -0.29 12.22
CA LYS A 266 -10.55 -1.31 11.46
C LYS A 266 -9.58 -2.42 11.04
N PRO A 267 -9.60 -3.58 11.72
CA PRO A 267 -8.80 -4.72 11.30
C PRO A 267 -9.29 -5.33 9.97
N HIS A 268 -8.35 -5.84 9.19
CA HIS A 268 -8.61 -6.67 8.03
C HIS A 268 -9.20 -8.02 8.47
N PRO A 269 -10.16 -8.61 7.73
CA PRO A 269 -10.80 -9.90 8.07
C PRO A 269 -9.86 -11.07 8.40
N LYS A 270 -8.63 -11.02 7.86
CA LYS A 270 -7.58 -12.03 8.03
C LYS A 270 -6.59 -11.74 9.16
N ASP A 271 -6.64 -10.55 9.78
CA ASP A 271 -5.79 -10.21 10.92
C ASP A 271 -6.31 -10.95 12.18
N ARG A 272 -5.74 -12.12 12.45
CA ARG A 272 -6.14 -12.97 13.58
C ARG A 272 -5.21 -12.92 14.78
N TRP A 273 -3.99 -12.43 14.56
CA TRP A 273 -2.88 -12.61 15.50
C TRP A 273 -2.35 -11.30 16.07
N ILE A 274 -2.85 -10.16 15.61
CA ILE A 274 -2.41 -8.83 16.07
C ILE A 274 -3.33 -8.36 17.18
N ASP A 275 -2.74 -8.01 18.33
CA ASP A 275 -3.43 -7.45 19.48
C ASP A 275 -3.45 -5.91 19.39
N TYR A 276 -4.35 -5.37 18.56
CA TYR A 276 -4.50 -3.92 18.42
C TYR A 276 -4.79 -3.18 19.74
N PRO A 277 -5.64 -3.69 20.65
CA PRO A 277 -5.80 -3.11 21.99
C PRO A 277 -4.50 -3.10 22.81
N GLY A 278 -3.64 -4.11 22.65
CA GLY A 278 -2.32 -4.12 23.29
C GLY A 278 -1.35 -3.09 22.69
N LEU A 279 -1.39 -2.89 21.37
CA LEU A 279 -0.53 -1.93 20.66
C LEU A 279 -0.94 -0.47 20.93
N ILE A 280 -2.25 -0.19 20.87
CA ILE A 280 -2.82 1.15 20.99
C ILE A 280 -3.96 1.09 22.03
N PRO A 281 -3.66 1.15 23.34
CA PRO A 281 -4.64 0.93 24.40
C PRO A 281 -5.87 1.84 24.37
N GLU A 282 -5.71 3.08 23.91
CA GLU A 282 -6.79 4.05 23.75
C GLU A 282 -7.60 3.90 22.45
N ALA A 283 -7.18 3.04 21.53
CA ALA A 283 -7.89 2.87 20.28
C ALA A 283 -9.21 2.11 20.47
N TYR A 284 -10.24 2.57 19.77
CA TYR A 284 -11.46 1.78 19.61
C TYR A 284 -11.29 0.82 18.43
N VAL A 285 -11.33 -0.49 18.68
CA VAL A 285 -11.16 -1.51 17.63
C VAL A 285 -12.53 -1.98 17.15
N LEU A 286 -12.79 -1.77 15.86
CA LEU A 286 -14.02 -2.23 15.21
C LEU A 286 -14.02 -3.74 14.98
N GLU A 287 -15.24 -4.28 14.85
CA GLU A 287 -15.44 -5.67 14.47
C GLU A 287 -14.70 -6.01 13.17
N ARG A 288 -13.91 -7.07 13.22
CA ARG A 288 -13.04 -7.47 12.11
C ARG A 288 -13.85 -7.90 10.87
N ASP A 289 -14.96 -8.61 11.09
CA ASP A 289 -15.77 -9.20 10.02
C ASP A 289 -16.74 -8.17 9.37
N LEU A 290 -16.77 -6.91 9.86
CA LEU A 290 -17.53 -5.80 9.28
C LEU A 290 -16.97 -5.42 7.89
N PRO A 291 -17.79 -5.40 6.82
CA PRO A 291 -17.38 -4.90 5.52
C PRO A 291 -16.95 -3.43 5.58
N SER A 292 -15.86 -3.09 4.90
CA SER A 292 -15.36 -1.72 4.88
C SER A 292 -16.33 -0.76 4.19
N GLU A 293 -17.11 -1.27 3.24
CA GLU A 293 -18.13 -0.52 2.50
C GLU A 293 -19.26 0.01 3.39
N LEU A 294 -19.44 -0.59 4.58
CA LEU A 294 -20.44 -0.16 5.56
C LEU A 294 -19.89 0.85 6.57
N LEU A 295 -18.56 1.05 6.65
CA LEU A 295 -17.95 1.96 7.62
C LEU A 295 -18.50 3.38 7.56
N PRO A 296 -18.76 3.99 6.38
CA PRO A 296 -19.35 5.32 6.31
C PRO A 296 -20.68 5.47 7.07
N PHE A 297 -21.42 4.37 7.24
CA PHE A 297 -22.74 4.37 7.90
C PHE A 297 -22.67 3.94 9.38
N VAL A 298 -21.51 3.44 9.81
CA VAL A 298 -21.24 3.11 11.21
C VAL A 298 -21.05 4.39 12.03
N PHE A 299 -20.41 5.40 11.46
CA PHE A 299 -20.06 6.62 12.17
C PHE A 299 -21.18 7.66 12.12
N GLU A 300 -21.50 8.23 13.28
CA GLU A 300 -22.36 9.40 13.41
C GLU A 300 -21.52 10.59 13.85
N GLY A 301 -21.09 11.40 12.88
CA GLY A 301 -20.24 12.56 13.09
C GLY A 301 -19.17 12.65 12.02
N LYS A 302 -18.19 13.53 12.23
CA LYS A 302 -17.15 13.82 11.25
C LYS A 302 -15.89 13.00 11.51
N ILE A 303 -15.31 12.43 10.45
CA ILE A 303 -13.98 11.81 10.48
C ILE A 303 -12.98 12.82 9.93
N ASP A 304 -11.90 13.11 10.65
CA ASP A 304 -10.91 14.08 10.20
C ASP A 304 -9.89 13.46 9.24
N LEU A 305 -9.50 12.22 9.53
CA LEU A 305 -8.51 11.50 8.74
C LEU A 305 -8.85 10.01 8.67
N VAL A 306 -8.75 9.44 7.47
CA VAL A 306 -8.63 8.00 7.28
C VAL A 306 -7.19 7.70 6.89
N LEU A 307 -6.57 6.76 7.59
CA LEU A 307 -5.17 6.42 7.46
C LEU A 307 -5.05 4.93 7.12
N THR A 308 -4.25 4.60 6.12
CA THR A 308 -3.91 3.21 5.82
C THR A 308 -2.50 3.07 5.29
N ALA A 309 -1.89 1.92 5.54
CA ALA A 309 -0.70 1.53 4.79
C ALA A 309 -1.04 1.41 3.29
N SER A 310 -2.04 0.58 2.95
CA SER A 310 -2.31 0.19 1.57
C SER A 310 -3.71 -0.40 1.32
N SER A 311 -4.65 -0.21 2.25
CA SER A 311 -6.01 -0.75 2.09
C SER A 311 -6.73 -0.11 0.90
N THR A 312 -7.31 -0.94 0.04
CA THR A 312 -8.09 -0.48 -1.13
C THR A 312 -9.43 0.13 -0.73
N SER A 313 -9.93 -0.18 0.47
CA SER A 313 -11.21 0.34 0.96
C SER A 313 -11.15 1.82 1.37
N ILE A 314 -9.98 2.46 1.37
CA ILE A 314 -9.85 3.88 1.70
C ILE A 314 -10.66 4.79 0.78
N GLY A 315 -10.82 4.42 -0.50
CA GLY A 315 -11.62 5.18 -1.46
C GLY A 315 -13.06 5.37 -1.02
N GLY A 316 -13.63 4.34 -0.36
CA GLY A 316 -14.97 4.40 0.23
C GLY A 316 -15.14 5.37 1.39
N MET A 317 -14.07 5.62 2.12
CA MET A 317 -14.10 6.50 3.27
C MET A 317 -13.96 7.97 2.89
N ALA A 318 -13.57 8.29 1.65
CA ALA A 318 -13.51 9.66 1.15
C ALA A 318 -14.87 10.38 1.21
N TYR A 319 -15.99 9.65 1.24
CA TYR A 319 -17.33 10.21 1.40
C TYR A 319 -17.61 10.78 2.80
N VAL A 320 -16.90 10.32 3.82
CA VAL A 320 -17.16 10.67 5.23
C VAL A 320 -15.99 11.32 5.94
N ALA A 321 -14.79 11.19 5.38
CA ALA A 321 -13.59 11.77 5.95
C ALA A 321 -13.21 13.11 5.30
N LYS A 322 -12.72 14.04 6.11
CA LYS A 322 -12.17 15.31 5.63
C LYS A 322 -10.91 15.09 4.77
N ASN A 323 -10.05 14.16 5.19
CA ASN A 323 -8.81 13.81 4.50
C ASN A 323 -8.61 12.29 4.51
N SER A 324 -7.84 11.78 3.53
CA SER A 324 -7.46 10.37 3.43
C SER A 324 -5.98 10.24 3.06
N ILE A 325 -5.25 9.40 3.80
CA ILE A 325 -3.82 9.12 3.59
C ILE A 325 -3.65 7.62 3.34
N SER A 326 -3.10 7.27 2.18
CA SER A 326 -2.66 5.91 1.82
C SER A 326 -1.20 5.95 1.39
N PHE A 327 -0.37 5.09 1.98
CA PHE A 327 1.06 5.01 1.64
C PHE A 327 1.33 4.08 0.44
N GLY A 328 0.35 3.26 0.06
CA GLY A 328 0.53 2.19 -0.92
C GLY A 328 1.43 1.06 -0.41
N THR A 329 1.64 0.05 -1.25
CA THR A 329 2.37 -1.18 -0.88
C THR A 329 3.87 -0.95 -0.62
N ASP A 330 4.43 0.21 -0.99
CA ASP A 330 5.86 0.52 -0.78
C ASP A 330 6.23 0.55 0.71
N VAL A 331 5.32 1.07 1.55
CA VAL A 331 5.57 1.12 3.00
C VAL A 331 5.65 -0.26 3.63
N GLU A 332 5.01 -1.28 3.04
CA GLU A 332 5.06 -2.66 3.55
C GLU A 332 6.47 -3.25 3.54
N TYR A 333 7.31 -2.78 2.61
CA TYR A 333 8.69 -3.22 2.45
C TYR A 333 9.72 -2.21 2.96
N HIS A 334 9.33 -0.93 3.06
CA HIS A 334 10.25 0.18 3.29
C HIS A 334 9.78 1.15 4.39
N TYR A 335 9.00 0.69 5.35
CA TYR A 335 8.49 1.51 6.47
C TYR A 335 9.57 2.21 7.28
N GLU A 336 10.78 1.64 7.35
CA GLU A 336 11.94 2.23 8.03
C GLU A 336 12.34 3.59 7.41
N ARG A 337 12.00 3.81 6.12
CA ARG A 337 12.22 5.08 5.44
C ARG A 337 11.33 6.21 5.96
N LEU A 338 10.25 5.92 6.70
CA LEU A 338 9.37 6.95 7.25
C LEU A 338 10.14 7.96 8.12
N HIS A 339 11.15 7.52 8.87
CA HIS A 339 11.99 8.41 9.68
C HIS A 339 12.83 9.35 8.82
N LEU A 340 13.36 8.86 7.69
CA LEU A 340 14.09 9.66 6.72
C LEU A 340 13.17 10.64 6.00
N MET A 341 11.97 10.21 5.62
CA MET A 341 10.96 11.06 4.99
C MET A 341 10.50 12.17 5.93
N TYR A 342 10.33 11.87 7.23
CA TYR A 342 10.08 12.87 8.25
C TYR A 342 11.18 13.92 8.32
N ALA A 343 12.45 13.49 8.36
CA ALA A 343 13.60 14.39 8.38
C ALA A 343 13.72 15.22 7.10
N VAL A 344 13.50 14.64 5.92
CA VAL A 344 13.50 15.38 4.65
C VAL A 344 12.37 16.41 4.62
N ALA A 345 11.16 16.06 5.06
CA ALA A 345 10.06 17.01 5.10
C ALA A 345 10.36 18.20 6.02
N LYS A 346 11.07 17.97 7.14
CA LYS A 346 11.58 19.03 8.03
C LYS A 346 12.60 19.93 7.31
N ILE A 347 13.62 19.34 6.68
CA ILE A 347 14.64 20.09 5.91
C ILE A 347 13.96 20.98 4.87
N ILE A 348 13.04 20.41 4.08
CA ILE A 348 12.29 21.13 3.05
C ILE A 348 11.49 22.28 3.67
N ASN A 349 10.76 22.04 4.77
CA ASN A 349 9.95 23.08 5.41
C ASN A 349 10.78 24.30 5.86
N GLU A 350 12.02 24.10 6.31
CA GLU A 350 12.91 25.19 6.74
C GLU A 350 13.39 26.10 5.60
N ILE A 351 13.57 25.53 4.41
CA ILE A 351 14.15 26.22 3.25
C ILE A 351 13.14 26.55 2.14
N TYR A 352 11.89 26.08 2.29
CA TYR A 352 10.87 26.27 1.27
C TYR A 352 10.49 27.76 1.09
N ARG A 353 10.50 28.18 -0.17
CA ARG A 353 10.22 29.50 -0.78
C ARG A 353 9.52 29.31 -2.13
N GLU A 354 8.50 28.45 -2.18
CA GLU A 354 7.70 28.16 -3.38
C GLU A 354 8.43 27.44 -4.52
N GLN A 355 9.57 26.81 -4.22
CA GLN A 355 10.28 25.96 -5.17
C GLN A 355 9.45 24.73 -5.59
N VAL A 356 9.80 24.12 -6.71
CA VAL A 356 9.33 22.77 -7.06
C VAL A 356 10.25 21.74 -6.41
N ILE A 357 9.65 20.72 -5.80
CA ILE A 357 10.35 19.56 -5.25
C ILE A 357 10.36 18.47 -6.32
N ILE A 358 11.54 17.94 -6.63
CA ILE A 358 11.72 16.91 -7.65
C ILE A 358 12.26 15.67 -6.95
N THR A 359 11.49 14.59 -6.95
CA THR A 359 11.89 13.33 -6.31
C THR A 359 12.45 12.35 -7.33
N HIS A 360 13.54 11.66 -6.98
CA HIS A 360 14.17 10.65 -7.81
C HIS A 360 14.47 9.37 -7.01
N ASN A 361 14.27 8.21 -7.63
CA ASN A 361 14.48 6.88 -7.02
C ASN A 361 13.75 6.66 -5.69
N ILE A 362 12.68 7.43 -5.46
CA ILE A 362 11.74 7.28 -4.36
C ILE A 362 10.34 7.57 -4.88
N LYS A 363 9.34 6.89 -4.32
CA LYS A 363 7.95 7.28 -4.51
C LYS A 363 7.68 8.51 -3.65
N SER A 364 7.21 9.59 -4.26
CA SER A 364 6.95 10.86 -3.58
C SER A 364 5.87 10.76 -2.51
N ILE A 365 4.97 9.77 -2.59
CA ILE A 365 3.78 9.65 -1.73
C ILE A 365 4.10 9.71 -0.23
N GLN A 366 5.17 9.06 0.24
CA GLN A 366 5.54 9.12 1.66
C GLN A 366 5.97 10.53 2.07
N LEU A 367 6.74 11.21 1.22
CA LEU A 367 7.20 12.57 1.44
C LEU A 367 6.04 13.58 1.37
N GLU A 368 5.13 13.42 0.41
CA GLU A 368 3.90 14.21 0.27
C GLU A 368 3.08 14.21 1.56
N HIS A 369 2.88 13.04 2.16
CA HIS A 369 2.12 12.90 3.40
C HIS A 369 2.79 13.64 4.55
N PHE A 370 4.11 13.54 4.72
CA PHE A 370 4.82 14.30 5.75
C PHE A 370 4.79 15.82 5.50
N LEU A 371 4.92 16.24 4.25
CA LEU A 371 4.82 17.66 3.89
C LEU A 371 3.42 18.23 4.13
N SER A 372 2.38 17.41 3.97
CA SER A 372 0.99 17.81 4.25
C SER A 372 0.71 18.16 5.72
N MET A 373 1.61 17.77 6.64
CA MET A 373 1.51 18.15 8.05
C MET A 373 1.80 19.64 8.29
N TYR A 374 2.45 20.31 7.35
CA TYR A 374 2.72 21.74 7.44
C TYR A 374 1.60 22.54 6.79
N SER A 375 1.31 23.73 7.32
CA SER A 375 0.31 24.65 6.77
C SER A 375 0.81 25.38 5.52
N ARG A 376 1.35 24.64 4.54
CA ARG A 376 1.90 25.15 3.28
C ARG A 376 1.58 24.20 2.13
N THR A 377 1.45 24.74 0.93
CA THR A 377 1.29 23.95 -0.29
C THR A 377 2.65 23.73 -0.93
N PHE A 378 2.98 22.48 -1.20
CA PHE A 378 4.22 22.08 -1.85
C PHE A 378 3.92 21.58 -3.26
N LYS A 379 4.75 21.96 -4.24
CA LYS A 379 4.68 21.44 -5.61
C LYS A 379 5.69 20.32 -5.76
N ILE A 380 5.23 19.10 -6.02
CA ILE A 380 6.10 17.92 -6.11
C ILE A 380 5.94 17.28 -7.49
N ASN A 381 7.07 17.00 -8.13
CA ASN A 381 7.16 16.34 -9.43
C ASN A 381 8.00 15.05 -9.30
N SER A 382 7.47 13.95 -9.83
CA SER A 382 8.13 12.64 -9.86
C SER A 382 8.23 12.15 -11.32
N PRO A 383 9.22 12.61 -12.09
CA PRO A 383 9.34 12.28 -13.51
C PRO A 383 9.54 10.77 -13.73
N SER A 384 8.81 10.21 -14.70
CA SER A 384 8.82 8.78 -15.03
C SER A 384 10.00 8.35 -15.92
N GLU A 385 10.61 9.28 -16.66
CA GLU A 385 11.74 9.04 -17.57
C GLU A 385 12.79 10.16 -17.45
N ALA A 386 14.05 9.83 -17.75
CA ALA A 386 15.26 10.61 -17.46
C ALA A 386 15.50 11.83 -18.38
N VAL A 387 14.46 12.58 -18.75
CA VAL A 387 14.60 13.78 -19.59
C VAL A 387 14.22 15.03 -18.82
N PHE A 388 15.20 15.90 -18.64
CA PHE A 388 15.13 17.18 -17.97
C PHE A 388 14.99 18.32 -18.99
N GLU A 389 13.90 19.07 -18.94
CA GLU A 389 13.90 20.47 -19.40
C GLU A 389 13.85 21.38 -18.16
N LEU A 390 15.04 21.83 -17.75
CA LEU A 390 15.27 22.71 -16.61
C LEU A 390 15.00 24.15 -17.01
N ASP A 391 13.73 24.53 -17.13
CA ASP A 391 13.40 25.90 -17.57
C ASP A 391 13.29 26.90 -16.40
N LYS A 392 13.43 26.47 -15.14
CA LYS A 392 13.40 27.34 -13.95
C LYS A 392 14.39 26.89 -12.87
N SER A 393 15.37 27.74 -12.57
CA SER A 393 16.37 27.57 -11.52
C SER A 393 15.80 27.85 -10.13
N GLY A 394 16.23 27.09 -9.12
CA GLY A 394 15.76 27.20 -7.74
C GLY A 394 14.79 26.08 -7.32
N ASN A 395 15.15 24.82 -7.57
CA ASN A 395 14.34 23.65 -7.16
C ASN A 395 14.98 22.90 -5.98
N ILE A 396 14.20 22.04 -5.33
CA ILE A 396 14.71 21.10 -4.30
C ILE A 396 14.67 19.70 -4.88
N TYR A 397 15.82 19.03 -4.95
CA TYR A 397 15.94 17.67 -5.46
C TYR A 397 16.08 16.69 -4.30
N VAL A 398 15.24 15.65 -4.25
CA VAL A 398 15.33 14.59 -3.26
C VAL A 398 15.63 13.27 -3.96
N ASP A 399 16.76 12.66 -3.61
CA ASP A 399 17.24 11.43 -4.23
C ASP A 399 17.36 10.27 -3.24
N GLY A 400 16.75 9.14 -3.60
CA GLY A 400 16.82 7.88 -2.87
C GLY A 400 18.14 7.14 -2.96
N GLY A 401 18.96 7.39 -3.99
CA GLY A 401 20.24 6.71 -4.17
C GLY A 401 20.10 5.23 -4.55
N HIS A 402 19.23 4.92 -5.51
CA HIS A 402 19.10 3.58 -6.08
C HIS A 402 19.42 3.60 -7.58
N TYR A 403 20.71 3.59 -7.92
CA TYR A 403 21.14 3.61 -9.32
C TYR A 403 21.64 2.24 -9.77
N SER A 404 21.36 1.90 -11.04
CA SER A 404 22.24 0.94 -11.70
C SER A 404 23.62 1.59 -11.84
N VAL A 405 24.70 0.83 -11.72
CA VAL A 405 26.06 1.42 -11.71
C VAL A 405 26.38 2.13 -13.03
N GLY A 406 25.80 1.67 -14.15
CA GLY A 406 25.87 2.36 -15.44
C GLY A 406 25.17 3.72 -15.45
N ASP A 407 24.05 3.87 -14.75
CA ASP A 407 23.33 5.14 -14.61
C ASP A 407 24.03 6.10 -13.65
N ALA A 408 24.57 5.56 -12.54
CA ALA A 408 25.36 6.34 -11.58
C ALA A 408 26.58 6.99 -12.22
N CYS A 409 27.22 6.30 -13.18
CA CYS A 409 28.37 6.81 -13.94
C CYS A 409 28.00 7.77 -15.08
N LYS A 410 26.73 7.79 -15.54
CA LYS A 410 26.26 8.67 -16.63
C LYS A 410 25.52 9.91 -16.15
N LYS A 411 25.02 9.91 -14.92
CA LYS A 411 24.36 11.09 -14.34
C LYS A 411 25.39 12.16 -13.99
N GLN A 412 25.41 13.24 -14.75
CA GLN A 412 25.74 14.56 -14.23
C GLN A 412 24.44 15.14 -13.68
N TYR A 413 24.45 15.55 -12.41
CA TYR A 413 23.40 16.42 -11.94
C TYR A 413 23.60 17.77 -12.64
N LEU A 414 22.85 18.03 -13.71
CA LEU A 414 22.78 19.34 -14.37
C LEU A 414 22.04 20.29 -13.44
N ILE A 415 22.74 20.82 -12.46
CA ILE A 415 22.17 21.67 -11.40
C ILE A 415 22.57 23.10 -11.72
N ASN A 416 21.66 24.04 -11.50
CA ASN A 416 22.09 25.42 -11.35
C ASN A 416 22.66 25.56 -9.93
N GLU A 417 23.95 25.26 -9.79
CA GLU A 417 24.66 25.14 -8.50
C GLU A 417 24.31 26.29 -7.53
N LYS A 418 24.07 27.49 -8.06
CA LYS A 418 23.78 28.70 -7.28
C LYS A 418 22.41 28.76 -6.60
N ASN A 419 21.43 27.98 -7.04
CA ASN A 419 20.04 28.17 -6.59
C ASN A 419 19.32 26.93 -6.09
N ASP A 420 19.81 25.75 -6.43
CA ASP A 420 19.14 24.48 -6.13
C ASP A 420 19.66 23.88 -4.81
N VAL A 421 18.81 23.07 -4.17
CA VAL A 421 19.19 22.27 -3.00
C VAL A 421 19.04 20.80 -3.31
N LEU A 422 20.06 20.01 -2.98
CA LEU A 422 20.05 18.55 -3.19
C LEU A 422 19.99 17.84 -1.85
N ILE A 423 19.11 16.87 -1.73
CA ILE A 423 18.92 16.05 -0.53
C ILE A 423 19.10 14.59 -0.93
N PHE A 424 20.17 13.96 -0.47
CA PHE A 424 20.48 12.57 -0.71
C PHE A 424 20.16 11.74 0.54
N LEU A 425 19.18 10.83 0.43
CA LEU A 425 18.77 9.98 1.55
C LEU A 425 19.86 9.01 2.01
N ASN A 426 20.65 8.51 1.05
CA ASN A 426 21.74 7.56 1.26
C ASN A 426 21.40 6.38 2.19
N TYR A 427 20.17 5.88 2.16
CA TYR A 427 19.68 4.90 3.15
C TYR A 427 20.44 3.55 3.12
N ARG A 428 21.06 3.19 1.99
CA ARG A 428 21.94 2.01 1.86
C ARG A 428 23.40 2.28 2.21
N GLN A 429 23.74 3.52 2.59
CA GLN A 429 25.10 3.97 2.88
C GLN A 429 26.11 3.66 1.75
N ARG A 430 25.65 3.75 0.50
CA ARG A 430 26.46 3.49 -0.70
C ARG A 430 27.10 4.74 -1.27
N TYR A 431 26.60 5.93 -0.91
CA TYR A 431 27.14 7.22 -1.32
C TYR A 431 27.28 7.40 -2.83
N GLU A 432 26.43 6.72 -3.62
CA GLU A 432 26.52 6.65 -5.09
C GLU A 432 26.55 8.04 -5.75
N PHE A 433 25.92 9.04 -5.12
CA PHE A 433 25.94 10.43 -5.57
C PHE A 433 27.36 11.03 -5.65
N PHE A 434 28.32 10.56 -4.84
CA PHE A 434 29.70 11.05 -4.89
C PHE A 434 30.51 10.55 -6.10
N MET A 435 30.00 9.59 -6.88
CA MET A 435 30.73 9.05 -8.05
C MET A 435 30.95 10.09 -9.15
N ASN A 436 30.03 11.06 -9.26
CA ASN A 436 29.92 11.98 -10.39
C ASN A 436 29.61 13.44 -9.99
N THR A 437 29.74 13.79 -8.71
CA THR A 437 29.56 15.17 -8.27
C THR A 437 30.88 15.94 -8.32
N GLU A 438 30.95 16.97 -9.17
CA GLU A 438 31.96 18.03 -9.12
C GLU A 438 31.63 19.12 -8.06
N LEU A 439 30.58 18.89 -7.29
CA LEU A 439 30.07 19.78 -6.25
C LEU A 439 31.13 20.17 -5.23
N GLN A 440 31.17 21.47 -4.90
CA GLN A 440 32.11 22.02 -3.90
C GLN A 440 31.94 21.36 -2.53
N THR A 441 33.04 20.90 -1.95
CA THR A 441 33.03 20.11 -0.70
C THR A 441 32.50 20.88 0.51
N ASN A 442 32.66 22.20 0.54
CA ASN A 442 32.33 23.02 1.71
C ASN A 442 30.83 23.35 1.82
N ASN A 443 30.01 22.95 0.85
CA ASN A 443 28.58 23.24 0.80
C ASN A 443 27.72 22.03 1.21
N PHE A 444 28.35 20.97 1.70
CA PHE A 444 27.66 19.78 2.21
C PHE A 444 27.36 19.90 3.70
N ILE A 445 26.14 19.50 4.05
CA ILE A 445 25.63 19.36 5.40
C ILE A 445 25.25 17.90 5.60
N VAL A 446 25.56 17.35 6.77
CA VAL A 446 25.13 16.02 7.18
C VAL A 446 24.04 16.16 8.23
N ILE A 447 22.88 15.60 7.93
CA ILE A 447 21.76 15.48 8.85
C ILE A 447 21.74 14.05 9.38
N SER A 448 22.12 13.88 10.63
CA SER A 448 22.02 12.61 11.32
C SER A 448 20.60 12.41 11.87
N VAL A 449 20.02 11.26 11.53
CA VAL A 449 18.75 10.77 12.04
C VAL A 449 19.04 9.58 12.94
N ASP A 450 19.01 9.82 14.25
CA ASP A 450 19.27 8.83 15.29
C ASP A 450 17.93 8.33 15.86
N ILE A 451 17.71 7.01 15.82
CA ILE A 451 16.52 6.35 16.33
C ILE A 451 16.89 5.54 17.55
N LYS A 452 16.29 5.88 18.69
CA LYS A 452 16.54 5.27 19.99
C LYS A 452 15.25 4.66 20.54
N HIS A 453 15.34 3.65 21.40
CA HIS A 453 14.18 3.18 22.16
C HIS A 453 14.01 4.00 23.44
N SER A 454 12.79 4.46 23.71
CA SER A 454 12.50 5.39 24.81
C SER A 454 12.43 4.73 26.20
N SER A 455 12.55 3.40 26.32
CA SER A 455 12.58 2.71 27.62
C SER A 455 13.12 1.28 27.53
N ILE A 456 13.91 0.90 28.53
CA ILE A 456 14.55 -0.41 28.73
C ILE A 456 13.49 -1.50 28.94
N SER A 457 13.31 -2.35 27.93
CA SER A 457 12.86 -3.74 28.03
C SER A 457 13.15 -4.41 26.68
N THR A 458 14.31 -5.04 26.59
CA THR A 458 14.83 -5.80 25.45
C THR A 458 14.05 -7.10 25.20
N LYS A 459 12.73 -7.00 25.03
CA LYS A 459 11.92 -8.09 24.51
C LYS A 459 11.24 -7.67 23.22
N ASP A 460 11.91 -8.02 22.14
CA ASP A 460 11.30 -8.50 20.90
C ASP A 460 10.73 -7.51 19.89
N ILE A 461 11.32 -6.32 19.69
CA ILE A 461 11.09 -5.55 18.45
C ILE A 461 12.30 -5.72 17.53
N CYS A 462 12.17 -6.61 16.55
CA CYS A 462 13.17 -6.79 15.50
C CYS A 462 12.96 -5.71 14.44
N TYR A 463 13.71 -4.61 14.52
CA TYR A 463 13.99 -3.80 13.32
C TYR A 463 14.72 -4.69 12.31
N GLY A 464 14.27 -4.68 11.05
CA GLY A 464 14.55 -5.70 10.05
C GLY A 464 15.96 -5.68 9.46
N LEU A 465 17.03 -5.65 10.27
CA LEU A 465 18.42 -5.62 9.81
C LEU A 465 19.25 -6.88 10.14
N GLU A 466 18.61 -7.96 10.62
CA GLU A 466 19.35 -9.17 11.01
C GLU A 466 20.03 -9.89 9.84
N GLU A 467 19.67 -9.67 8.57
CA GLU A 467 20.10 -10.57 7.49
C GLU A 467 21.22 -10.08 6.55
N GLU A 468 21.69 -8.83 6.61
CA GLU A 468 22.80 -8.40 5.71
C GLU A 468 24.12 -8.00 6.38
N THR A 469 24.15 -7.60 7.65
CA THR A 469 25.38 -7.03 8.22
C THR A 469 26.10 -7.90 9.26
N GLY A 470 25.46 -8.94 9.82
CA GLY A 470 26.09 -9.76 10.85
C GLY A 470 26.53 -8.98 12.11
N VAL A 471 26.04 -7.76 12.31
CA VAL A 471 26.36 -6.91 13.48
C VAL A 471 25.24 -7.06 14.50
N GLY A 472 25.59 -7.46 15.73
CA GLY A 472 24.64 -7.65 16.83
C GLY A 472 23.80 -6.40 17.14
N LEU A 473 22.68 -6.61 17.84
CA LEU A 473 21.70 -5.58 18.26
C LEU A 473 22.37 -4.25 18.66
N LYS A 474 22.45 -3.31 17.72
CA LYS A 474 22.74 -1.91 18.05
C LYS A 474 21.45 -1.31 18.58
N SER A 475 21.50 -0.82 19.81
CA SER A 475 20.41 -0.13 20.50
C SER A 475 20.00 1.20 19.84
N VAL A 476 20.71 1.63 18.78
CA VAL A 476 20.48 2.88 18.05
C VAL A 476 20.66 2.62 16.56
N LEU A 477 19.61 2.89 15.76
CA LEU A 477 19.72 2.99 14.31
C LEU A 477 20.17 4.41 13.96
N LYS A 478 21.22 4.55 13.16
CA LYS A 478 21.73 5.85 12.70
C LYS A 478 21.76 5.89 11.19
N ASN A 479 21.12 6.90 10.61
CA ASN A 479 21.17 7.19 9.18
C ASN A 479 21.61 8.63 8.96
N ASP A 480 22.33 8.87 7.87
CA ASP A 480 22.80 10.21 7.50
C ASP A 480 22.18 10.62 6.16
N ILE A 481 21.45 11.72 6.17
CA ILE A 481 21.00 12.42 4.98
C ILE A 481 22.06 13.46 4.62
N TRP A 482 22.44 13.52 3.35
CA TRP A 482 23.42 14.48 2.86
C TRP A 482 22.70 15.59 2.11
N VAL A 483 22.94 16.84 2.50
CA VAL A 483 22.34 18.00 1.85
C VAL A 483 23.44 18.84 1.23
N TYR A 484 23.28 19.19 -0.04
CA TYR A 484 24.13 20.15 -0.73
C TYR A 484 23.36 21.47 -0.94
N CYS A 485 23.92 22.58 -0.48
CA CYS A 485 23.30 23.90 -0.59
C CYS A 485 24.37 25.02 -0.66
N GLU A 486 24.46 25.70 -1.79
CA GLU A 486 25.39 26.84 -1.96
C GLU A 486 24.94 28.09 -1.19
N LYS A 487 23.63 28.34 -1.14
CA LYS A 487 23.05 29.52 -0.49
C LYS A 487 23.31 29.48 1.01
N GLU A 488 24.15 30.40 1.46
CA GLU A 488 24.56 30.49 2.86
C GLU A 488 23.39 30.65 3.83
N GLU A 489 22.37 31.42 3.46
CA GLU A 489 21.19 31.62 4.30
C GLU A 489 20.40 30.32 4.52
N GLU A 490 20.18 29.54 3.46
CA GLU A 490 19.50 28.24 3.52
C GLU A 490 20.35 27.23 4.27
N ARG A 491 21.66 27.18 3.99
CA ARG A 491 22.62 26.32 4.71
C ARG A 491 22.62 26.58 6.22
N ARG A 492 22.63 27.84 6.66
CA ARG A 492 22.57 28.19 8.09
C ARG A 492 21.28 27.69 8.74
N ARG A 493 20.12 27.87 8.09
CA ARG A 493 18.84 27.36 8.60
C ARG A 493 18.83 25.84 8.76
N ILE A 494 19.42 25.13 7.81
CA ILE A 494 19.57 23.66 7.89
C ILE A 494 20.55 23.27 9.01
N LEU A 495 21.64 24.02 9.19
CA LEU A 495 22.62 23.78 10.26
C LEU A 495 22.07 24.07 11.65
N ASP A 496 21.13 24.98 11.80
CA ASP A 496 20.47 25.28 13.08
C ASP A 496 19.36 24.26 13.42
N MET A 497 19.06 23.32 12.51
CA MET A 497 17.97 22.36 12.68
C MET A 497 18.31 21.31 13.75
N GLN A 498 17.51 21.29 14.81
CA GLN A 498 17.50 20.22 15.80
C GLN A 498 16.05 19.82 16.10
N GLU A 499 15.79 18.52 16.16
CA GLU A 499 14.46 17.99 16.45
C GLU A 499 14.58 16.75 17.32
N ARG A 500 13.66 16.62 18.27
CA ARG A 500 13.43 15.37 18.99
C ARG A 500 11.94 15.05 18.96
N LYS A 501 11.59 13.88 18.44
CA LYS A 501 10.21 13.39 18.39
C LYS A 501 10.10 12.05 19.10
N THR A 502 9.28 12.00 20.14
CA THR A 502 8.88 10.75 20.80
C THR A 502 7.69 10.16 20.07
N LEU A 503 7.82 8.90 19.66
CA LEU A 503 6.79 8.08 19.02
C LEU A 503 6.26 7.12 20.10
N LYS A 504 5.07 7.45 20.62
CA LYS A 504 4.49 6.87 21.84
C LYS A 504 4.30 5.36 21.71
N TYR A 505 3.67 4.92 20.63
CA TYR A 505 3.20 3.53 20.48
C TYR A 505 4.29 2.60 19.99
N SER A 506 5.16 3.09 19.11
CA SER A 506 6.34 2.36 18.67
C SER A 506 7.45 2.30 19.73
N GLY A 507 7.38 3.17 20.75
CA GLY A 507 8.37 3.25 21.83
C GLY A 507 9.72 3.77 21.34
N LEU A 508 9.71 4.67 20.37
CA LEU A 508 10.89 5.21 19.71
C LEU A 508 11.06 6.70 19.98
N GLU A 509 12.31 7.15 19.97
CA GLU A 509 12.70 8.54 19.93
C GLU A 509 13.52 8.78 18.67
N VAL A 510 13.06 9.71 17.84
CA VAL A 510 13.75 10.15 16.63
C VAL A 510 14.41 11.49 16.91
N GLU A 511 15.72 11.52 16.86
CA GLU A 511 16.54 12.71 17.06
C GLU A 511 17.19 13.10 15.72
N ILE A 512 16.99 14.35 15.31
CA ILE A 512 17.56 14.92 14.10
C ILE A 512 18.55 15.98 14.52
N SER A 513 19.78 15.87 14.02
CA SER A 513 20.82 16.86 14.24
C SER A 513 21.60 17.11 12.95
N SER A 514 22.12 18.32 12.82
CA SER A 514 22.85 18.83 11.66
C SER A 514 24.30 19.13 12.01
N LYS A 515 25.19 18.94 11.05
CA LYS A 515 26.58 19.44 11.11
C LYS A 515 27.13 19.66 9.71
N GLU A 516 28.12 20.53 9.59
CA GLU A 516 28.87 20.65 8.34
C GLU A 516 29.61 19.35 8.03
N ALA A 517 29.63 18.98 6.74
CA ALA A 517 30.41 17.85 6.28
C ALA A 517 31.89 18.22 6.33
N THR A 518 32.67 17.49 7.11
CA THR A 518 34.12 17.62 7.05
C THR A 518 34.65 17.06 5.73
N TYR A 519 35.75 17.61 5.24
CA TYR A 519 36.41 17.10 4.03
C TYR A 519 36.71 15.60 4.11
N PHE A 520 37.14 15.13 5.29
CA PHE A 520 37.36 13.71 5.58
C PHE A 520 36.10 12.84 5.40
N MET A 521 34.93 13.30 5.85
CA MET A 521 33.68 12.56 5.67
C MET A 521 33.31 12.42 4.20
N ILE A 522 33.57 13.46 3.40
CA ILE A 522 33.32 13.45 1.95
C ILE A 522 34.27 12.46 1.25
N LEU A 523 35.57 12.49 1.59
CA LEU A 523 36.53 11.53 1.03
C LEU A 523 36.16 10.08 1.37
N ASN A 524 35.73 9.82 2.61
CA ASN A 524 35.27 8.49 3.01
C ASN A 524 34.00 8.07 2.24
N GLY A 525 33.05 8.99 2.04
CA GLY A 525 31.87 8.77 1.20
C GLY A 525 32.25 8.42 -0.24
N LYS A 526 33.17 9.19 -0.86
CA LYS A 526 33.72 8.93 -2.20
C LYS A 526 34.36 7.53 -2.28
N MET A 527 35.17 7.17 -1.29
CA MET A 527 35.79 5.83 -1.22
C MET A 527 34.74 4.72 -1.17
N LYS A 528 33.72 4.83 -0.31
CA LYS A 528 32.64 3.84 -0.21
C LYS A 528 31.87 3.69 -1.51
N ALA A 529 31.58 4.82 -2.18
CA ALA A 529 30.91 4.81 -3.48
C ALA A 529 31.72 4.06 -4.55
N MET A 530 33.04 4.31 -4.59
CA MET A 530 33.94 3.63 -5.52
C MET A 530 34.11 2.14 -5.22
N GLN A 531 34.21 1.77 -3.94
CA GLN A 531 34.24 0.37 -3.50
C GLN A 531 32.98 -0.37 -3.95
N TYR A 532 31.81 0.24 -3.74
CA TYR A 532 30.55 -0.33 -4.19
C TYR A 532 30.51 -0.50 -5.71
N ALA A 533 30.93 0.51 -6.47
CA ALA A 533 30.98 0.44 -7.92
C ALA A 533 31.92 -0.65 -8.45
N LEU A 534 33.06 -0.89 -7.79
CA LEU A 534 34.00 -1.97 -8.15
C LEU A 534 33.42 -3.37 -7.95
N GLN A 535 32.60 -3.57 -6.91
CA GLN A 535 31.97 -4.86 -6.62
C GLN A 535 30.92 -5.29 -7.66
N GLN A 536 30.47 -4.37 -8.52
CA GLN A 536 29.33 -4.56 -9.41
C GLN A 536 29.69 -4.56 -10.92
N LYS A 537 30.96 -4.32 -11.31
CA LYS A 537 31.38 -4.13 -12.71
C LYS A 537 32.17 -5.29 -13.29
N GLU A 538 32.11 -5.45 -14.62
CA GLU A 538 33.06 -6.25 -15.43
C GLU A 538 34.02 -5.36 -16.25
N ASN A 539 35.31 -5.69 -16.16
CA ASN A 539 36.53 -5.24 -16.87
C ASN A 539 36.70 -3.78 -17.37
N GLU A 540 35.96 -3.25 -18.34
CA GLU A 540 36.35 -1.97 -18.98
C GLU A 540 36.04 -0.72 -18.14
N GLU A 541 34.90 -0.71 -17.44
CA GLU A 541 34.51 0.42 -16.60
C GLU A 541 35.18 0.41 -15.20
N GLN A 542 35.83 -0.69 -14.82
CA GLN A 542 36.57 -0.80 -13.55
C GLN A 542 37.81 0.09 -13.55
N ASN A 543 38.49 0.23 -14.68
CA ASN A 543 39.71 1.04 -14.79
C ASN A 543 39.46 2.54 -14.53
N ILE A 544 38.31 3.07 -14.98
CA ILE A 544 37.90 4.46 -14.70
C ILE A 544 37.67 4.66 -13.20
N VAL A 545 36.96 3.74 -12.55
CA VAL A 545 36.70 3.79 -11.11
C VAL A 545 38.01 3.67 -10.32
N LEU A 546 38.92 2.79 -10.73
CA LEU A 546 40.20 2.57 -10.07
C LEU A 546 41.11 3.81 -10.15
N ASN A 547 41.12 4.51 -11.29
CA ASN A 547 41.89 5.76 -11.43
C ASN A 547 41.34 6.87 -10.53
N LYS A 548 40.02 7.08 -10.51
CA LYS A 548 39.38 8.03 -9.57
C LYS A 548 39.67 7.66 -8.11
N MET A 549 39.67 6.37 -7.78
CA MET A 549 39.97 5.89 -6.43
C MET A 549 41.41 6.20 -6.00
N LYS A 550 42.39 6.09 -6.90
CA LYS A 550 43.79 6.48 -6.62
C LYS A 550 43.91 7.96 -6.29
N GLU A 551 43.19 8.84 -7.00
CA GLU A 551 43.19 10.28 -6.73
C GLU A 551 42.60 10.59 -5.36
N VAL A 552 41.47 9.96 -4.99
CA VAL A 552 40.84 10.12 -3.68
C VAL A 552 41.75 9.59 -2.55
N ILE A 553 42.43 8.45 -2.75
CA ILE A 553 43.38 7.92 -1.77
C ILE A 553 44.54 8.90 -1.56
N LYS A 554 45.07 9.50 -2.63
CA LYS A 554 46.14 10.51 -2.53
C LYS A 554 45.68 11.71 -1.70
N GLN A 555 44.49 12.25 -1.99
CA GLN A 555 43.90 13.36 -1.22
C GLN A 555 43.70 12.99 0.26
N TYR A 556 43.27 11.76 0.54
CA TYR A 556 43.08 11.27 1.89
C TYR A 556 44.40 11.16 2.67
N GLN A 557 45.46 10.67 2.03
CA GLN A 557 46.79 10.57 2.64
C GLN A 557 47.41 11.96 2.93
N GLU A 558 47.25 12.92 2.00
CA GLU A 558 47.70 14.30 2.18
C GLU A 558 47.00 14.97 3.39
N GLU A 559 45.69 14.80 3.52
CA GLU A 559 44.92 15.31 4.67
C GLU A 559 45.25 14.63 6.00
N GLU A 560 45.42 13.30 6.00
CA GLU A 560 45.79 12.58 7.21
C GLU A 560 47.19 13.02 7.70
N MET A 561 48.12 13.27 6.77
CA MET A 561 49.43 13.81 7.07
C MET A 561 49.34 15.24 7.65
N ILE A 562 48.53 16.12 7.08
CA ILE A 562 48.31 17.48 7.59
C ILE A 562 47.71 17.45 9.00
N LYS A 563 46.72 16.58 9.26
CA LYS A 563 46.16 16.41 10.61
C LYS A 563 47.20 15.95 11.63
N ARG A 564 48.08 15.02 11.25
CA ARG A 564 49.17 14.56 12.13
C ARG A 564 50.14 15.70 12.45
N ILE A 565 50.52 16.51 11.46
CA ILE A 565 51.41 17.66 11.65
C ILE A 565 50.77 18.71 12.58
N LEU A 566 49.48 19.03 12.38
CA LEU A 566 48.76 19.99 13.23
C LEU A 566 48.61 19.50 14.68
N LEU A 567 48.38 18.20 14.89
CA LEU A 567 48.32 17.60 16.23
C LEU A 567 49.69 17.56 16.94
N GLU A 568 50.78 17.38 16.17
CA GLU A 568 52.16 17.48 16.68
C GLU A 568 52.53 18.93 17.06
N GLU A 569 52.04 19.94 16.33
CA GLU A 569 52.25 21.37 16.64
C GLU A 569 51.41 21.87 17.82
N GLU A 570 50.22 21.30 18.08
CA GLU A 570 49.38 21.63 19.25
C GLU A 570 49.80 20.89 20.54
N GLY A 571 50.82 20.03 20.48
CA GLY A 571 51.37 19.34 21.66
C GLY A 571 50.47 18.26 22.25
N ILE A 572 49.46 17.77 21.52
CA ILE A 572 48.60 16.66 21.95
C ILE A 572 49.18 15.36 21.37
N ILE A 573 50.17 14.82 22.07
CA ILE A 573 50.70 13.48 21.81
C ILE A 573 49.72 12.47 22.42
N TYR A 574 49.03 11.67 21.58
CA TYR A 574 48.35 10.46 22.04
C TYR A 574 49.38 9.34 22.18
N GLU A 575 49.48 8.74 23.38
CA GLU A 575 49.96 7.36 23.56
C GLU A 575 48.90 6.35 23.11
#